data_AF-A0A9D7TQ21-F1
#
_entry.id   AF-A0A9D7TQ21-F1
#
_cell.length_a   1.000
_cell.length_b   1.000
_cell.length_c   1.000
_cell.angle_alpha   90.00
_cell.angle_beta   90.00
_cell.angle_gamma   90.00
#
_symmetry.space_group_name_H-M   'P 1'
#
loop_
_entity.id
_entity.type
_entity.pdbx_description
1 polymer ?
#
loop_
_entity_poly.entity_id
_entity_poly.type
_entity_poly.pdbx_seq_one_letter_code
_entity_poly.pdbx_strand_id
1 'polypeptide(L)'
;MTDVGKWKLTNLEYRENNSSTWTFYQLESWRVDDFVTFSTNGTGIYNEGPTKKRTEEPQTRQGEWYLAGNDKLLSLTDKIKTFEGEIVEISDSKLVLIGYKIQGSSNDFRFTLKPFSYLNFDS
;
A
#
# COMPACT_ATOMS: atom_id res chain seq x y z
N MET A 1 -5.31 -9.74 18.65
CA MET A 1 -4.54 -8.81 17.80
C MET A 1 -5.43 -7.62 17.54
N THR A 2 -4.93 -6.39 17.71
CA THR A 2 -5.71 -5.18 17.48
C THR A 2 -5.27 -4.57 16.15
N ASP A 3 -6.19 -4.47 15.20
CA ASP A 3 -5.96 -3.75 13.95
C ASP A 3 -5.84 -2.26 14.25
N VAL A 4 -4.78 -1.62 13.73
CA VAL A 4 -4.59 -0.17 13.83
C VAL A 4 -5.16 0.57 12.63
N GLY A 5 -5.44 -0.13 11.54
CA GLY A 5 -6.14 0.45 10.40
C GLY A 5 -6.08 -0.40 9.15
N LYS A 6 -7.07 -0.21 8.29
CA LYS A 6 -7.14 -0.73 6.94
C LYS A 6 -6.97 0.43 5.97
N TRP A 7 -6.07 0.29 5.01
CA TRP A 7 -5.65 1.36 4.13
C TRP A 7 -5.71 0.91 2.67
N LYS A 8 -6.55 1.57 1.88
CA LYS A 8 -6.77 1.28 0.47
C LYS A 8 -5.98 2.24 -0.40
N LEU A 9 -5.33 1.74 -1.44
CA LEU A 9 -4.69 2.59 -2.46
C LEU A 9 -5.77 3.33 -3.25
N THR A 10 -5.70 4.66 -3.28
CA THR A 10 -6.69 5.51 -3.96
C THR A 10 -6.08 6.39 -5.05
N ASN A 11 -4.77 6.65 -4.98
CA ASN A 11 -4.04 7.33 -6.03
C ASN A 11 -2.64 6.72 -6.15
N LEU A 12 -2.19 6.55 -7.39
CA LEU A 12 -0.81 6.21 -7.70
C LEU A 12 -0.30 7.23 -8.70
N GLU A 13 0.84 7.80 -8.41
CA GLU A 13 1.53 8.72 -9.30
C GLU A 13 2.96 8.21 -9.50
N TYR A 14 3.54 8.53 -10.65
CA TYR A 14 4.95 8.31 -10.91
C TYR A 14 5.61 9.60 -11.37
N ARG A 15 6.93 9.65 -11.21
CA ARG A 15 7.75 10.74 -11.69
C ARG A 15 9.05 10.18 -12.23
N GLU A 16 9.39 10.59 -13.44
CA GLU A 16 10.66 10.21 -14.07
C GLU A 16 11.85 10.81 -13.32
N ASN A 17 13.01 10.16 -13.45
CA ASN A 17 14.25 10.71 -12.91
C ASN A 17 14.51 12.12 -13.44
N ASN A 18 14.83 13.03 -12.53
CA ASN A 18 15.05 14.46 -12.79
C ASN A 18 13.80 15.27 -13.19
N SER A 19 12.61 14.67 -13.20
CA SER A 19 11.37 15.44 -13.31
C SER A 19 10.96 16.00 -11.94
N SER A 20 10.30 17.17 -11.93
CA SER A 20 9.60 17.70 -10.76
C SER A 20 8.10 17.41 -10.78
N THR A 21 7.60 16.83 -11.88
CA THR A 21 6.17 16.68 -12.15
C THR A 21 5.71 15.26 -11.86
N TRP A 22 4.69 15.13 -11.03
CA TRP A 22 4.02 13.85 -10.79
C TRP A 22 2.95 13.62 -11.87
N THR A 23 2.97 12.43 -12.44
CA THR A 23 2.03 11.99 -13.46
C THR A 23 1.15 10.89 -12.88
N PHE A 24 -0.16 11.00 -13.09
CA PHE A 24 -1.11 9.97 -12.67
C PHE A 24 -0.78 8.63 -13.34
N TYR A 25 -0.74 7.58 -12.53
CA TYR A 25 -0.65 6.19 -12.98
C TYR A 25 -2.02 5.54 -12.82
N GLN A 26 -2.64 5.17 -13.94
CA GLN A 26 -3.92 4.49 -13.88
C GLN A 26 -3.77 3.09 -13.29
N LEU A 27 -4.44 2.85 -12.17
CA LEU A 27 -4.52 1.52 -11.57
C LEU A 27 -5.26 0.59 -12.51
N GLU A 28 -4.72 -0.62 -12.66
CA GLU A 28 -5.41 -1.69 -13.36
C GLU A 28 -6.70 -2.06 -12.61
N SER A 29 -7.74 -2.46 -13.34
CA SER A 29 -9.06 -2.73 -12.78
C SER A 29 -9.07 -3.81 -11.71
N TRP A 30 -8.07 -4.68 -11.69
CA TRP A 30 -7.90 -5.78 -10.72
C TRP A 30 -7.09 -5.39 -9.47
N ARG A 31 -6.76 -4.10 -9.32
CA ARG A 31 -6.01 -3.52 -8.19
C ARG A 31 -6.76 -2.40 -7.49
N VAL A 32 -7.95 -2.05 -7.99
CA VAL A 32 -8.72 -0.90 -7.52
C VAL A 32 -9.36 -1.11 -6.17
N ASP A 33 -9.37 -2.34 -5.66
CA ASP A 33 -9.90 -2.76 -4.36
C ASP A 33 -8.85 -3.42 -3.46
N ASP A 34 -7.58 -3.32 -3.83
CA ASP A 34 -6.44 -3.67 -2.97
C ASP A 34 -6.42 -2.84 -1.68
N PHE A 35 -6.12 -3.49 -0.56
CA PHE A 35 -5.87 -2.79 0.70
C PHE A 35 -4.86 -3.55 1.57
N VAL A 36 -4.30 -2.82 2.53
CA VAL A 36 -3.44 -3.36 3.58
C VAL A 36 -4.07 -3.14 4.95
N THR A 37 -4.07 -4.16 5.79
CA THR A 37 -4.37 -4.05 7.22
C THR A 37 -3.07 -4.02 7.99
N PHE A 38 -2.91 -3.09 8.91
CA PHE A 38 -1.82 -3.07 9.88
C PHE A 38 -2.36 -3.42 11.27
N SER A 39 -1.62 -4.22 12.03
CA SER A 39 -1.93 -4.57 13.42
C SER A 39 -0.80 -4.13 14.36
N THR A 40 -1.13 -3.81 15.62
CA THR A 40 -0.17 -3.26 16.63
C THR A 40 1.04 -4.14 16.92
N ASN A 41 0.98 -5.42 16.60
CA ASN A 41 2.05 -6.40 16.81
C ASN A 41 3.05 -6.47 15.64
N GLY A 42 3.01 -5.52 14.70
CA GLY A 42 3.88 -5.51 13.52
C GLY A 42 3.45 -6.49 12.42
N THR A 43 2.25 -7.08 12.50
CA THR A 43 1.70 -7.89 11.41
C THR A 43 0.95 -7.03 10.39
N GLY A 44 1.19 -7.28 9.11
CA GLY A 44 0.50 -6.68 7.98
C GLY A 44 -0.26 -7.72 7.15
N ILE A 45 -1.44 -7.39 6.65
CA ILE A 45 -2.19 -8.24 5.72
C ILE A 45 -2.45 -7.45 4.45
N TYR A 46 -1.84 -7.87 3.35
CA TYR A 46 -2.21 -7.39 2.03
C TYR A 46 -3.37 -8.23 1.49
N ASN A 47 -4.39 -7.57 0.95
CA ASN A 47 -5.57 -8.19 0.37
C ASN A 47 -5.82 -7.60 -1.03
N GLU A 48 -5.96 -8.46 -2.04
CA GLU A 48 -6.08 -8.07 -3.46
C GLU A 48 -7.50 -7.70 -3.89
N GLY A 49 -8.43 -7.60 -2.92
CA GLY A 49 -9.84 -7.34 -3.15
C GLY A 49 -10.58 -8.38 -4.04
N PRO A 50 -11.91 -8.28 -4.11
CA PRO A 50 -12.74 -9.11 -5.00
C PRO A 50 -12.32 -9.10 -6.47
N THR A 51 -11.71 -8.02 -6.98
CA THR A 51 -11.33 -7.89 -8.40
C THR A 51 -9.97 -8.48 -8.75
N LYS A 52 -9.31 -9.19 -7.82
CA LYS A 52 -7.99 -9.84 -8.02
C LYS A 52 -7.84 -10.55 -9.36
N LYS A 53 -6.64 -10.44 -9.95
CA LYS A 53 -6.34 -10.99 -11.28
C LYS A 53 -6.32 -12.51 -11.34
N ARG A 54 -5.85 -13.18 -10.28
CA ARG A 54 -5.58 -14.63 -10.25
C ARG A 54 -6.43 -15.31 -9.20
N THR A 55 -7.61 -15.76 -9.58
CA THR A 55 -8.61 -16.30 -8.64
C THR A 55 -8.12 -17.54 -7.90
N GLU A 56 -7.15 -18.27 -8.46
CA GLU A 56 -6.50 -19.45 -7.89
C GLU A 56 -5.51 -19.16 -6.75
N GLU A 57 -4.96 -17.94 -6.66
CA GLU A 57 -4.02 -17.58 -5.59
C GLU A 57 -4.75 -17.16 -4.30
N PRO A 58 -4.16 -17.27 -3.10
CA PRO A 58 -4.77 -16.77 -1.89
C PRO A 58 -5.14 -15.28 -2.00
N GLN A 59 -6.35 -14.92 -1.57
CA GLN A 59 -6.86 -13.54 -1.55
C GLN A 59 -5.99 -12.60 -0.70
N THR A 60 -5.42 -13.16 0.36
CA THR A 60 -4.64 -12.42 1.35
C THR A 60 -3.23 -12.99 1.45
N ARG A 61 -2.29 -12.10 1.71
CA ARG A 61 -0.91 -12.42 2.06
C ARG A 61 -0.56 -11.72 3.35
N GLN A 62 -0.05 -12.49 4.31
CA GLN A 62 0.45 -11.96 5.56
C GLN A 62 1.93 -11.60 5.42
N GLY A 63 2.31 -10.50 6.04
CA GLY A 63 3.66 -10.01 6.15
C GLY A 63 3.91 -9.34 7.50
N GLU A 64 5.10 -8.78 7.62
CA GLU A 64 5.53 -7.98 8.76
C GLU A 64 5.67 -6.52 8.31
N TRP A 65 5.37 -5.59 9.21
CA TRP A 65 5.62 -4.17 9.00
C TRP A 65 6.29 -3.57 10.21
N TYR A 66 7.07 -2.53 9.96
CA TYR A 66 7.67 -1.71 10.99
C TYR A 66 7.93 -0.30 10.47
N LEU A 67 8.06 0.62 11.42
CA LEU A 67 8.50 1.98 11.16
C LEU A 67 9.99 2.11 11.47
N ALA A 68 10.72 2.81 10.61
CA ALA A 68 12.13 3.10 10.77
C ALA A 68 12.44 4.58 10.51
N GLY A 69 13.69 4.98 10.80
CA GLY A 69 14.16 6.34 10.51
C GLY A 69 13.40 7.43 11.27
N ASN A 70 13.06 7.17 12.54
CA ASN A 70 12.19 8.03 13.36
C ASN A 70 10.79 8.19 12.76
N ASP A 71 10.15 7.05 12.44
CA ASP A 71 8.80 6.96 11.88
C ASP A 71 8.60 7.64 10.52
N LYS A 72 9.69 7.74 9.74
CA LYS A 72 9.67 8.29 8.38
C LYS A 72 9.72 7.25 7.28
N LEU A 73 10.03 6.00 7.61
CA LEU A 73 10.10 4.91 6.65
C LEU A 73 9.12 3.82 7.07
N LEU A 74 8.22 3.45 6.17
CA LEU A 74 7.39 2.26 6.30
C LEU A 74 8.04 1.12 5.52
N SER A 75 8.34 0.02 6.21
CA SER A 75 8.69 -1.25 5.58
C SER A 75 7.51 -2.22 5.72
N LEU A 76 7.16 -2.89 4.62
CA LEU A 76 6.18 -3.97 4.57
C LEU A 76 6.78 -5.16 3.81
N THR A 77 7.03 -6.25 4.51
CA THR A 77 7.67 -7.45 3.96
C THR A 77 6.69 -8.62 3.99
N ASP A 78 6.41 -9.20 2.84
CA ASP A 78 5.76 -10.52 2.74
C ASP A 78 6.79 -11.57 2.29
N LYS A 79 6.36 -12.82 2.09
CA LYS A 79 7.23 -13.93 1.69
C LYS A 79 7.89 -13.76 0.31
N ILE A 80 7.40 -12.83 -0.51
CA ILE A 80 7.74 -12.68 -1.92
C ILE A 80 8.52 -11.38 -2.14
N LYS A 81 8.19 -10.31 -1.41
CA LYS A 81 8.74 -8.98 -1.63
C LYS A 81 8.78 -8.16 -0.35
N THR A 82 9.72 -7.22 -0.34
CA THR A 82 9.70 -6.09 0.59
C THR A 82 9.31 -4.83 -0.18
N PHE A 83 8.36 -4.09 0.38
CA PHE A 83 8.04 -2.73 0.02
C PHE A 83 8.65 -1.81 1.08
N GLU A 84 9.40 -0.79 0.64
CA GLU A 84 9.85 0.30 1.49
C GLU A 84 9.36 1.62 0.89
N GLY A 85 8.86 2.52 1.72
CA GLY A 85 8.41 3.84 1.32
C GLY A 85 8.63 4.87 2.42
N GLU A 86 9.13 6.05 2.03
CA GLU A 86 9.17 7.24 2.86
C GLU A 86 7.76 7.79 3.10
N ILE A 87 7.40 7.97 4.36
CA ILE A 87 6.18 8.61 4.79
C ILE A 87 6.36 10.11 4.61
N VAL A 88 5.71 10.67 3.58
CA VAL A 88 5.69 12.11 3.36
C VAL A 88 4.49 12.78 4.03
N GLU A 89 3.44 12.01 4.29
CA GLU A 89 2.29 12.48 5.04
C GLU A 89 1.57 11.30 5.72
N ILE A 90 1.16 11.50 6.97
CA ILE A 90 0.29 10.59 7.69
C ILE A 90 -0.70 11.38 8.55
N SER A 91 -1.96 11.01 8.47
CA SER A 91 -3.07 11.57 9.25
C SER A 91 -4.20 10.55 9.34
N ASP A 92 -5.22 10.82 10.14
CA ASP A 92 -6.42 9.98 10.24
C ASP A 92 -7.18 9.81 8.91
N SER A 93 -6.90 10.63 7.89
CA SER A 93 -7.62 10.61 6.61
C SER A 93 -6.80 10.15 5.40
N LYS A 94 -5.47 10.09 5.54
CA LYS A 94 -4.57 9.74 4.44
C LYS A 94 -3.17 9.35 4.91
N LEU A 95 -2.57 8.44 4.16
CA LEU A 95 -1.17 8.05 4.21
C LEU A 95 -0.58 8.25 2.81
N VAL A 96 0.52 9.00 2.71
CA VAL A 96 1.23 9.22 1.45
C VAL A 96 2.66 8.71 1.59
N LEU A 97 3.03 7.82 0.67
CA LEU A 97 4.34 7.16 0.63
C LEU A 97 5.08 7.52 -0.67
N ILE A 98 6.39 7.72 -0.62
CA ILE A 98 7.27 7.86 -1.78
C ILE A 98 8.39 6.81 -1.72
N GLY A 99 8.85 6.30 -2.86
CA GLY A 99 10.17 5.63 -2.93
C GLY A 99 10.18 4.19 -3.39
N TYR A 100 9.02 3.60 -3.69
CA TYR A 100 9.01 2.24 -4.25
C TYR A 100 9.38 2.27 -5.73
N LYS A 101 10.54 1.71 -6.09
CA LYS A 101 10.92 1.47 -7.49
C LYS A 101 10.27 0.17 -7.96
N ILE A 102 9.21 0.27 -8.76
CA ILE A 102 8.55 -0.91 -9.34
C ILE A 102 9.50 -1.55 -10.37
N GLN A 103 9.91 -2.81 -10.16
CA GLN A 103 10.55 -3.68 -11.16
C GLN A 103 11.79 -3.07 -11.86
N GLY A 104 12.70 -2.44 -11.10
CA GLY A 104 13.91 -1.83 -11.68
C GLY A 104 13.66 -0.50 -12.40
N SER A 105 12.43 0.03 -12.31
CA SER A 105 12.11 1.39 -12.73
C SER A 105 13.05 2.40 -12.09
N SER A 106 13.49 3.34 -12.92
CA SER A 106 14.24 4.50 -12.47
C SER A 106 13.32 5.57 -11.84
N ASN A 107 12.01 5.47 -12.07
CA ASN A 107 10.99 6.41 -11.61
C ASN A 107 10.71 6.27 -10.11
N ASP A 108 10.41 7.40 -9.49
CA ASP A 108 9.80 7.45 -8.16
C ASP A 108 8.30 7.21 -8.28
N PHE A 109 7.74 6.49 -7.32
CA PHE A 109 6.29 6.31 -7.20
C PHE A 109 5.80 6.94 -5.91
N ARG A 110 4.61 7.56 -5.99
CA ARG A 110 3.87 8.11 -4.85
C ARG A 110 2.55 7.36 -4.71
N PHE A 111 2.34 6.78 -3.54
CA PHE A 111 1.15 6.03 -3.19
C PHE A 111 0.33 6.87 -2.22
N THR A 112 -0.93 7.15 -2.55
CA THR A 112 -1.88 7.75 -1.62
C THR A 112 -2.87 6.70 -1.18
N LEU A 113 -2.83 6.38 0.10
CA LEU A 113 -3.76 5.47 0.75
C LEU A 113 -4.74 6.24 1.62
N LYS A 114 -5.98 5.77 1.69
CA LYS A 114 -7.01 6.29 2.59
C LYS A 114 -7.50 5.20 3.52
N PRO A 115 -7.93 5.54 4.75
CA PRO A 115 -8.61 4.61 5.63
C PRO A 115 -9.79 3.98 4.89
N PHE A 116 -9.95 2.68 5.09
CA PHE A 116 -10.93 1.90 4.38
C PHE A 116 -11.63 0.95 5.35
N SER A 117 -12.95 1.01 5.38
CA SER A 117 -13.78 -0.04 5.97
C SER A 117 -14.59 -0.65 4.85
N TYR A 118 -14.55 -1.99 4.68
CA TYR A 118 -15.71 -2.64 4.12
C TYR A 118 -16.86 -2.32 5.07
N LEU A 119 -17.92 -1.70 4.55
CA LEU A 119 -19.21 -1.87 5.20
C LEU A 119 -19.45 -3.38 5.19
N ASN A 120 -19.39 -4.01 6.36
CA ASN A 120 -19.93 -5.35 6.50
C ASN A 120 -21.39 -5.23 6.11
N PHE A 121 -21.74 -5.65 4.90
CA PHE A 121 -23.09 -6.11 4.65
C PHE A 121 -23.15 -7.49 5.31
N ASP A 122 -23.33 -7.49 6.62
CA ASP A 122 -23.83 -8.67 7.32
C ASP A 122 -25.25 -8.90 6.79
N SER A 123 -25.40 -9.94 5.96
CA SER A 123 -26.68 -10.56 5.65
C SER A 123 -26.91 -11.74 6.59
#